data_AF-A0A847HEJ8-F1
#
_entry.id   AF-A0A847HEJ8-F1
#
_cell.length_a   1.000
_cell.length_b   1.000
_cell.length_c   1.000
_cell.angle_alpha   90.00
_cell.angle_beta   90.00
_cell.angle_gamma   90.00
#
_symmetry.space_group_name_H-M   'P 1'
#
loop_
_entity.id
_entity.type
_entity.pdbx_description
1 polymer ?
#
loop_
_entity_poly.entity_id
_entity_poly.type
_entity_poly.pdbx_seq_one_letter_code
_entity_poly.pdbx_strand_id
1 'polypeptide(L)'
;MATPRVPAAHRPVARVLPLLGLAHLDRIFDYRVSADDDEAAQPGVRVRIRFAGRLVDAILLERAAESAHEGSLRYLERVISPEVVYPPRTAALVDALCDRYAGIRSDLIRSAIPSRHARAEESDTSTPWAELGEVQEPDLSSWSAYQHGESFVDAVLAGRTARAAWQIAPGDSWADALAALAVKVVRDGGGALLVVPDQRDVDQLEEALRRLVSAKQVTTLTAGLGPQARYRRFLSILDGQSRLVVGTRSAAFAPVADLRLAVILHDGDENLVDPRAPYAHAREVLSTRSSLEGCSLILAGHSR
;
A
#
# COMPACT_ATOMS: atom_id res chain seq x y z
N MET A 1 -33.78 17.14 20.05
CA MET A 1 -34.10 15.79 19.57
C MET A 1 -33.31 15.57 18.30
N ALA A 2 -32.53 14.48 18.20
CA ALA A 2 -31.85 14.17 16.94
C ALA A 2 -32.90 13.83 15.87
N THR A 3 -32.76 14.40 14.69
CA THR A 3 -33.62 14.08 13.53
C THR A 3 -33.57 12.57 13.28
N PRO A 4 -34.72 11.89 13.11
CA PRO A 4 -34.73 10.47 12.84
C PRO A 4 -34.00 10.19 11.52
N ARG A 5 -33.02 9.28 11.56
CA ARG A 5 -32.25 8.89 10.38
C ARG A 5 -33.12 8.08 9.42
N VAL A 6 -33.15 8.52 8.16
CA VAL A 6 -33.82 7.83 7.05
C VAL A 6 -32.81 6.91 6.36
N PRO A 7 -33.15 5.64 6.03
CA PRO A 7 -32.27 4.77 5.26
C PRO A 7 -31.94 5.34 3.88
N ALA A 8 -30.74 5.05 3.37
CA ALA A 8 -30.39 5.33 1.98
C ALA A 8 -31.36 4.64 1.00
N ALA A 9 -31.63 5.28 -0.14
CA ALA A 9 -32.61 4.78 -1.10
C ALA A 9 -32.12 3.52 -1.85
N HIS A 10 -30.82 3.46 -2.11
CA HIS A 10 -30.18 2.34 -2.80
C HIS A 10 -29.23 1.62 -1.87
N ARG A 11 -29.19 0.29 -1.92
CA ARG A 11 -28.26 -0.55 -1.14
C ARG A 11 -28.06 -0.07 0.32
N PRO A 12 -29.12 0.03 1.15
CA PRO A 12 -29.05 0.66 2.46
C PRO A 12 -28.25 -0.11 3.51
N VAL A 13 -27.80 -1.33 3.20
CA VAL A 13 -27.04 -2.17 4.13
C VAL A 13 -25.55 -1.99 3.86
N ALA A 14 -24.81 -1.65 4.91
CA ALA A 14 -23.35 -1.60 4.94
C ALA A 14 -22.81 -2.84 5.65
N ARG A 15 -21.97 -3.61 4.95
CA ARG A 15 -21.22 -4.73 5.52
C ARG A 15 -19.84 -4.24 5.92
N VAL A 16 -19.57 -4.18 7.21
CA VAL A 16 -18.35 -3.57 7.75
C VAL A 16 -17.50 -4.58 8.51
N LEU A 17 -16.18 -4.35 8.51
CA LEU A 17 -15.23 -5.06 9.35
C LEU A 17 -14.68 -4.12 10.44
N PRO A 18 -15.02 -4.33 11.72
CA PRO A 18 -14.47 -3.58 12.84
C PRO A 18 -12.96 -3.79 12.98
N LEU A 19 -12.19 -2.72 13.15
CA LEU A 19 -10.73 -2.78 13.29
C LEU A 19 -10.30 -3.02 14.74
N LEU A 20 -10.76 -4.14 15.32
CA LEU A 20 -10.58 -4.48 16.73
C LEU A 20 -9.35 -5.34 17.03
N GLY A 21 -8.81 -6.08 16.05
CA GLY A 21 -7.67 -6.98 16.26
C GLY A 21 -7.97 -8.16 17.17
N LEU A 22 -9.23 -8.61 17.19
CA LEU A 22 -9.69 -9.74 18.00
C LEU A 22 -10.23 -10.82 17.06
N ALA A 23 -9.62 -12.02 17.08
CA ALA A 23 -9.92 -13.08 16.12
C ALA A 23 -11.42 -13.46 16.06
N HIS A 24 -12.07 -13.60 17.23
CA HIS A 24 -13.49 -13.94 17.31
C HIS A 24 -14.44 -12.83 16.80
N LEU A 25 -13.92 -11.62 16.56
CA LEU A 25 -14.65 -10.49 16.00
C LEU A 25 -14.17 -10.11 14.59
N ASP A 26 -13.25 -10.88 14.01
CA ASP A 26 -12.71 -10.62 12.66
C ASP A 26 -13.65 -11.15 11.58
N ARG A 27 -14.88 -10.65 11.59
CA ARG A 27 -15.96 -11.01 10.70
C ARG A 27 -16.77 -9.79 10.30
N ILE A 28 -17.61 -9.99 9.30
CA ILE A 28 -18.48 -8.94 8.78
C ILE A 28 -19.66 -8.72 9.73
N PHE A 29 -20.03 -7.45 9.89
CA PHE A 29 -21.24 -7.03 10.60
C PHE A 29 -22.06 -6.09 9.73
N ASP A 30 -23.39 -6.24 9.79
CA ASP A 30 -24.31 -5.46 8.98
C ASP A 30 -24.81 -4.24 9.77
N TYR A 31 -24.80 -3.09 9.10
CA TYR A 31 -25.30 -1.81 9.60
C TYR A 31 -26.18 -1.15 8.53
N ARG A 32 -26.98 -0.16 8.91
CA ARG A 32 -27.72 0.71 7.98
C ARG A 32 -26.92 1.95 7.61
N VAL A 33 -27.01 2.34 6.35
CA VAL A 33 -26.53 3.63 5.84
C VAL A 33 -27.71 4.60 5.84
N SER A 34 -27.51 5.82 6.37
CA SER A 34 -28.50 6.89 6.26
C SER A 34 -28.43 7.57 4.90
N ALA A 35 -29.52 8.18 4.45
CA ALA A 35 -29.57 8.95 3.21
C ALA A 35 -28.47 10.03 3.13
N ASP A 36 -28.15 10.69 4.26
CA ASP A 36 -27.10 11.71 4.34
C ASP A 36 -25.67 11.16 4.09
N ASP A 37 -25.45 9.87 4.38
CA ASP A 37 -24.16 9.20 4.21
C ASP A 37 -24.09 8.42 2.88
N ASP A 38 -25.15 8.41 2.07
CA ASP A 38 -25.33 7.49 0.94
C ASP A 38 -24.21 7.62 -0.11
N GLU A 39 -23.91 8.85 -0.51
CA GLU A 39 -22.87 9.14 -1.51
C GLU A 39 -21.47 8.79 -0.99
N ALA A 40 -21.17 9.16 0.26
CA ALA A 40 -19.85 8.94 0.87
C ALA A 40 -19.60 7.48 1.30
N ALA A 41 -20.65 6.71 1.58
CA ALA A 41 -20.54 5.32 2.03
C ALA A 41 -20.24 4.37 0.87
N GLN A 42 -19.01 4.41 0.35
CA GLN A 42 -18.50 3.52 -0.68
C GLN A 42 -17.64 2.39 -0.10
N PRO A 43 -17.62 1.18 -0.71
CA PRO A 43 -16.67 0.13 -0.34
C PRO A 43 -15.23 0.64 -0.29
N GLY A 44 -14.52 0.31 0.78
CA GLY A 44 -13.14 0.69 1.07
C GLY A 44 -12.98 1.95 1.92
N VAL A 45 -14.05 2.70 2.20
CA VAL A 45 -13.99 3.89 3.09
C VAL A 45 -13.94 3.50 4.57
N ARG A 46 -13.42 4.40 5.39
CA ARG A 46 -13.47 4.30 6.85
C ARG A 46 -14.81 4.78 7.38
N VAL A 47 -15.43 3.98 8.23
CA VAL A 47 -16.68 4.32 8.91
C VAL A 47 -16.51 4.21 10.41
N ARG A 48 -17.30 4.99 11.15
CA ARG A 48 -17.40 4.87 12.61
C ARG A 48 -18.67 4.09 12.93
N ILE A 49 -18.57 3.08 13.79
CA ILE A 49 -19.71 2.28 14.24
C ILE A 49 -19.82 2.27 15.77
N ARG A 50 -21.03 2.03 16.26
CA ARG A 50 -21.26 1.64 17.67
C ARG A 50 -21.23 0.12 17.77
N PHE A 51 -20.23 -0.41 18.45
CA PHE A 51 -20.04 -1.85 18.64
C PHE A 51 -19.91 -2.15 20.14
N ALA A 52 -20.76 -3.01 20.69
CA ALA A 52 -20.82 -3.35 22.11
C ALA A 52 -20.77 -2.10 23.05
N GLY A 53 -21.51 -1.04 22.70
CA GLY A 53 -21.59 0.20 23.48
C GLY A 53 -20.45 1.20 23.26
N ARG A 54 -19.39 0.84 22.53
CA ARG A 54 -18.23 1.70 22.25
C ARG A 54 -18.18 2.15 20.79
N LEU A 55 -17.50 3.26 20.53
CA LEU A 55 -17.26 3.78 19.19
C LEU A 55 -15.98 3.16 18.60
N VAL A 56 -16.11 2.48 17.47
CA VAL A 56 -15.03 1.69 16.85
C VAL A 56 -14.90 2.08 15.38
N ASP A 57 -13.65 2.20 14.90
CA ASP A 57 -13.37 2.36 13.47
C ASP A 57 -13.55 1.04 12.74
N ALA A 58 -14.16 1.08 11.57
CA ALA A 58 -14.37 -0.07 10.71
C ALA A 58 -14.10 0.31 9.25
N ILE A 59 -13.82 -0.70 8.42
CA ILE A 59 -13.80 -0.54 6.97
C ILE A 59 -15.15 -1.02 6.41
N LEU A 60 -15.77 -0.21 5.57
CA LEU A 60 -16.91 -0.64 4.77
C LEU A 60 -16.42 -1.57 3.66
N LEU A 61 -16.82 -2.83 3.67
CA LEU A 61 -16.39 -3.81 2.67
C LEU A 61 -17.36 -3.89 1.48
N GLU A 62 -18.66 -3.73 1.74
CA GLU A 62 -19.69 -3.89 0.71
C GLU A 62 -20.96 -3.09 1.07
N ARG A 63 -21.68 -2.65 0.03
CA ARG A 63 -23.04 -2.08 0.07
C ARG A 63 -24.03 -3.09 -0.50
N ALA A 64 -25.05 -3.47 0.26
CA ALA A 64 -26.07 -4.46 -0.13
C ALA A 64 -27.50 -3.91 -0.02
N ALA A 65 -28.42 -4.47 -0.81
CA ALA A 65 -29.85 -4.11 -0.75
C ALA A 65 -30.53 -4.66 0.52
N GLU A 66 -30.16 -5.87 0.92
CA GLU A 66 -30.78 -6.61 2.00
C GLU A 66 -29.73 -7.22 2.93
N SER A 67 -30.17 -7.57 4.13
CA SER A 67 -29.36 -8.27 5.13
C SER A 67 -30.00 -9.60 5.46
N ALA A 68 -29.19 -10.64 5.64
CA ALA A 68 -29.65 -11.93 6.16
C ALA A 68 -29.87 -11.90 7.68
N HIS A 69 -29.56 -10.79 8.35
CA HIS A 69 -29.80 -10.62 9.78
C HIS A 69 -31.29 -10.40 10.06
N GLU A 70 -31.87 -11.27 10.88
CA GLU A 70 -33.29 -11.24 11.23
C GLU A 70 -33.66 -10.09 12.20
N GLY A 71 -32.67 -9.46 12.85
CA GLY A 71 -32.88 -8.37 13.81
C GLY A 71 -32.85 -6.96 13.22
N SER A 72 -33.03 -5.95 14.08
CA SER A 72 -32.93 -4.55 13.66
C SER A 72 -31.47 -4.12 13.51
N LEU A 73 -31.16 -3.56 12.34
CA LEU A 73 -29.85 -3.01 12.05
C LEU A 73 -29.68 -1.63 12.66
N ARG A 74 -28.56 -1.41 13.35
CA ARG A 74 -28.14 -0.07 13.77
C ARG A 74 -27.62 0.71 12.58
N TYR A 75 -27.79 2.02 12.58
CA TYR A 75 -27.11 2.88 11.61
C TYR A 75 -25.60 2.94 11.88
N LEU A 76 -24.80 3.15 10.83
CA LEU A 76 -23.44 3.66 10.97
C LEU A 76 -23.46 4.92 11.83
N GLU A 77 -22.47 5.13 12.70
CA GLU A 77 -22.40 6.38 13.47
C GLU A 77 -22.17 7.56 12.51
N ARG A 78 -21.23 7.38 11.56
CA ARG A 78 -20.95 8.26 10.42
C ARG A 78 -19.96 7.62 9.46
N VAL A 79 -19.91 8.08 8.21
CA VAL A 79 -18.73 7.92 7.35
C VAL A 79 -17.63 8.88 7.84
N ILE A 80 -16.39 8.39 8.01
CA ILE A 80 -15.30 9.22 8.58
C ILE A 80 -14.71 10.15 7.53
N SER A 81 -14.58 9.65 6.30
CA SER A 81 -14.07 10.34 5.12
C SER A 81 -14.57 9.58 3.88
N PRO A 82 -14.88 10.27 2.76
CA PRO A 82 -15.22 9.62 1.49
C PRO A 82 -14.01 8.92 0.83
N GLU A 83 -12.80 9.11 1.34
CA GLU A 83 -11.58 8.51 0.79
C GLU A 83 -11.59 6.97 0.84
N VAL A 84 -11.47 6.34 -0.33
CA VAL A 84 -11.44 4.88 -0.51
C VAL A 84 -10.04 4.35 -0.22
N VAL A 85 -9.68 4.32 1.06
CA VAL A 85 -8.34 3.93 1.53
C VAL A 85 -8.05 2.43 1.50
N TYR A 86 -9.08 1.61 1.28
CA TYR A 86 -8.97 0.14 1.16
C TYR A 86 -9.55 -0.34 -0.18
N PRO A 87 -8.88 -0.04 -1.30
CA PRO A 87 -9.36 -0.43 -2.63
C PRO A 87 -9.31 -1.95 -2.81
N PRO A 88 -10.02 -2.51 -3.82
CA PRO A 88 -10.08 -3.95 -4.08
C PRO A 88 -8.69 -4.62 -4.20
N ARG A 89 -7.70 -3.93 -4.79
CA ARG A 89 -6.32 -4.45 -4.90
C ARG A 89 -5.67 -4.68 -3.54
N THR A 90 -5.86 -3.77 -2.58
CA THR A 90 -5.35 -3.90 -1.22
C THR A 90 -6.13 -4.97 -0.47
N ALA A 91 -7.44 -5.10 -0.71
CA ALA A 91 -8.26 -6.16 -0.13
C ALA A 91 -7.78 -7.55 -0.55
N ALA A 92 -7.55 -7.76 -1.85
CA ALA A 92 -7.04 -9.03 -2.36
C ALA A 92 -5.66 -9.40 -1.77
N LEU A 93 -4.77 -8.41 -1.62
CA LEU A 93 -3.48 -8.62 -0.96
C LEU A 93 -3.65 -9.03 0.51
N VAL A 94 -4.50 -8.32 1.26
CA VAL A 94 -4.75 -8.64 2.67
C VAL A 94 -5.37 -10.02 2.82
N ASP A 95 -6.33 -10.39 1.97
CA ASP A 95 -6.96 -11.71 2.02
C ASP A 95 -5.93 -12.82 1.74
N ALA A 96 -5.08 -12.67 0.72
CA ALA A 96 -4.01 -13.64 0.43
C ALA A 96 -2.99 -13.76 1.58
N LEU A 97 -2.70 -12.66 2.28
CA LEU A 97 -1.83 -12.66 3.45
C LEU A 97 -2.51 -13.26 4.68
N CYS A 98 -3.81 -13.02 4.89
CA CYS A 98 -4.61 -13.69 5.91
C CYS A 98 -4.53 -15.20 5.75
N ASP A 99 -4.75 -15.71 4.53
CA ASP A 99 -4.69 -17.13 4.22
C ASP A 99 -3.29 -17.70 4.48
N ARG A 100 -2.23 -16.97 4.10
CA ARG A 100 -0.85 -17.42 4.31
C ARG A 100 -0.44 -17.46 5.77
N TYR A 101 -0.80 -16.42 6.52
CA TYR A 101 -0.37 -16.25 7.91
C TYR A 101 -1.36 -16.83 8.93
N ALA A 102 -2.51 -17.35 8.49
CA ALA A 102 -3.67 -17.57 9.34
C ALA A 102 -3.97 -16.32 10.22
N GLY A 103 -3.80 -15.14 9.62
CA GLY A 103 -3.77 -13.86 10.32
C GLY A 103 -5.14 -13.20 10.42
N ILE A 104 -5.30 -12.35 11.43
CA ILE A 104 -6.51 -11.53 11.61
C ILE A 104 -6.52 -10.42 10.55
N ARG A 105 -7.60 -10.34 9.75
CA ARG A 105 -7.77 -9.36 8.67
C ARG A 105 -7.68 -7.94 9.18
N SER A 106 -8.33 -7.63 10.30
CA SER A 106 -8.25 -6.30 10.92
C SER A 106 -6.84 -5.91 11.36
N ASP A 107 -5.93 -6.85 11.64
CA ASP A 107 -4.54 -6.54 11.97
C ASP A 107 -3.74 -6.19 10.71
N LEU A 108 -3.87 -7.00 9.67
CA LEU A 108 -3.22 -6.74 8.38
C LEU A 108 -3.71 -5.44 7.72
N ILE A 109 -5.01 -5.11 7.85
CA ILE A 109 -5.54 -3.80 7.41
C ILE A 109 -4.87 -2.65 8.16
N ARG A 110 -4.64 -2.78 9.48
CA ARG A 110 -3.96 -1.73 10.27
C ARG A 110 -2.47 -1.62 9.94
N SER A 111 -1.83 -2.69 9.48
CA SER A 111 -0.47 -2.62 8.93
C SER A 111 -0.44 -1.98 7.55
N ALA A 112 -1.45 -2.25 6.70
CA ALA A 112 -1.53 -1.75 5.33
C ALA A 112 -1.96 -0.28 5.23
N ILE A 113 -2.87 0.18 6.10
CA ILE A 113 -3.46 1.52 6.01
C ILE A 113 -3.03 2.36 7.22
N PRO A 114 -2.28 3.47 7.03
CA PRO A 114 -1.89 4.34 8.13
C PRO A 114 -3.09 5.00 8.82
N SER A 115 -2.92 5.44 10.07
CA SER A 115 -3.95 6.21 10.78
C SER A 115 -4.33 7.48 10.00
N ARG A 116 -5.63 7.74 9.89
CA ARG A 116 -6.15 8.93 9.19
C ARG A 116 -5.64 10.21 9.85
N HIS A 117 -5.32 11.19 9.01
CA HIS A 117 -5.08 12.57 9.43
C HIS A 117 -5.87 13.54 8.55
N ALA A 118 -6.84 14.27 9.12
CA ALA A 118 -7.80 15.07 8.34
C ALA A 118 -7.15 16.09 7.40
N ARG A 119 -6.21 16.92 7.91
CA ARG A 119 -5.50 17.92 7.09
C ARG A 119 -4.66 17.35 5.95
N ALA A 120 -4.36 16.05 5.98
CA ALA A 120 -3.62 15.43 4.89
C ALA A 120 -4.52 15.11 3.69
N GLU A 121 -5.85 15.03 3.87
CA GLU A 121 -6.84 14.86 2.78
C GLU A 121 -7.06 16.17 2.01
N GLU A 122 -6.67 17.31 2.59
CA GLU A 122 -6.71 18.62 1.92
C GLU A 122 -5.49 18.85 0.99
N SER A 123 -4.54 17.92 0.97
CA SER A 123 -3.33 18.04 0.15
C SER A 123 -3.61 17.63 -1.29
N ASP A 124 -2.98 18.29 -2.25
CA ASP A 124 -3.04 17.86 -3.65
C ASP A 124 -2.34 16.51 -3.84
N THR A 125 -3.11 15.53 -4.31
CA THR A 125 -2.67 14.18 -4.69
C THR A 125 -2.95 13.88 -6.17
N SER A 126 -3.35 14.89 -6.95
CA SER A 126 -3.84 14.76 -8.33
C SER A 126 -2.82 15.16 -9.40
N THR A 127 -1.82 15.98 -9.05
CA THR A 127 -0.75 16.37 -10.00
C THR A 127 -0.06 15.12 -10.57
N PRO A 128 0.00 14.93 -11.91
CA PRO A 128 0.66 13.79 -12.53
C PRO A 128 2.15 13.69 -12.16
N TRP A 129 2.67 12.47 -12.01
CA TRP A 129 4.07 12.23 -11.62
C TRP A 129 5.09 12.94 -12.54
N ALA A 130 4.82 12.98 -13.85
CA ALA A 130 5.68 13.63 -14.83
C ALA A 130 5.76 15.16 -14.67
N GLU A 131 4.75 15.77 -14.06
CA GLU A 131 4.70 17.23 -13.82
C GLU A 131 5.36 17.62 -12.49
N LEU A 132 5.70 16.65 -11.64
CA LEU A 132 6.38 16.91 -10.36
C LEU A 132 7.86 17.30 -10.53
N GLY A 133 8.44 17.08 -11.70
CA GLY A 133 9.78 17.56 -12.05
C GLY A 133 10.42 16.83 -13.23
N GLU A 134 11.67 17.19 -13.51
CA GLU A 134 12.46 16.63 -14.61
C GLU A 134 13.00 15.23 -14.28
N VAL A 135 13.10 14.41 -15.34
CA VAL A 135 13.53 13.00 -15.28
C VAL A 135 14.64 12.80 -16.29
N GLN A 136 15.79 12.33 -15.84
CA GLN A 136 16.92 11.95 -16.69
C GLN A 136 16.72 10.54 -17.28
N GLU A 137 17.30 10.27 -18.44
CA GLU A 137 17.40 8.89 -18.94
C GLU A 137 18.47 8.16 -18.12
N PRO A 138 18.13 7.09 -17.39
CA PRO A 138 19.09 6.38 -16.56
C PRO A 138 19.98 5.44 -17.37
N ASP A 139 21.22 5.25 -16.93
CA ASP A 139 22.11 4.23 -17.46
C ASP A 139 21.86 2.88 -16.78
N LEU A 140 21.57 1.84 -17.57
CA LEU A 140 21.27 0.48 -17.10
C LEU A 140 22.45 -0.48 -17.24
N SER A 141 23.63 -0.01 -17.68
CA SER A 141 24.79 -0.86 -17.95
C SER A 141 25.30 -1.63 -16.72
N SER A 142 24.99 -1.17 -15.49
CA SER A 142 25.30 -1.88 -14.25
C SER A 142 24.69 -3.29 -14.22
N TRP A 143 23.59 -3.52 -14.95
CA TRP A 143 22.95 -4.83 -15.03
C TRP A 143 23.65 -5.79 -16.00
N SER A 144 24.39 -5.28 -16.99
CA SER A 144 25.10 -6.10 -17.98
C SER A 144 26.23 -6.93 -17.38
N ALA A 145 26.75 -6.55 -16.20
CA ALA A 145 27.76 -7.31 -15.47
C ALA A 145 27.22 -8.60 -14.83
N TYR A 146 25.90 -8.71 -14.67
CA TYR A 146 25.27 -9.83 -13.99
C TYR A 146 24.76 -10.88 -14.98
N GLN A 147 24.92 -12.16 -14.61
CA GLN A 147 24.31 -13.25 -15.35
C GLN A 147 22.79 -13.05 -15.44
N HIS A 148 22.27 -13.02 -16.67
CA HIS A 148 20.87 -12.72 -16.98
C HIS A 148 20.40 -11.29 -16.65
N GLY A 149 21.28 -10.36 -16.29
CA GLY A 149 20.90 -9.01 -15.90
C GLY A 149 20.18 -8.24 -17.01
N GLU A 150 20.72 -8.24 -18.23
CA GLU A 150 20.07 -7.60 -19.40
C GLU A 150 18.70 -8.23 -19.70
N SER A 151 18.63 -9.56 -19.74
CA SER A 151 17.36 -10.27 -19.96
C SER A 151 16.33 -9.98 -18.87
N PHE A 152 16.77 -9.77 -17.62
CA PHE A 152 15.89 -9.37 -16.53
C PHE A 152 15.37 -7.95 -16.75
N VAL A 153 16.26 -6.99 -17.04
CA VAL A 153 15.89 -5.60 -17.37
C VAL A 153 14.89 -5.56 -18.52
N ASP A 154 15.16 -6.26 -19.62
CA ASP A 154 14.26 -6.34 -20.78
C ASP A 154 12.89 -6.91 -20.42
N ALA A 155 12.82 -7.88 -19.50
CA ALA A 155 11.55 -8.41 -19.03
C ALA A 155 10.77 -7.37 -18.22
N VAL A 156 11.44 -6.68 -17.27
CA VAL A 156 10.83 -5.63 -16.45
C VAL A 156 10.28 -4.50 -17.34
N LEU A 157 11.07 -4.00 -18.28
CA LEU A 157 10.68 -2.88 -19.14
C LEU A 157 9.57 -3.26 -20.13
N ALA A 158 9.56 -4.51 -20.60
CA ALA A 158 8.46 -5.05 -21.42
C ALA A 158 7.18 -5.33 -20.62
N GLY A 159 7.15 -5.08 -19.30
CA GLY A 159 6.00 -5.39 -18.44
C GLY A 159 5.77 -6.91 -18.25
N ARG A 160 6.78 -7.74 -18.53
CA ARG A 160 6.73 -9.18 -18.27
C ARG A 160 7.18 -9.44 -16.85
N THR A 161 6.49 -10.33 -16.16
CA THR A 161 6.87 -10.74 -14.80
C THR A 161 8.20 -11.47 -14.83
N ALA A 162 9.22 -10.90 -14.18
CA ALA A 162 10.49 -11.57 -13.92
C ALA A 162 10.81 -11.50 -12.42
N ARG A 163 11.32 -12.60 -11.86
CA ARG A 163 11.71 -12.66 -10.45
C ARG A 163 13.18 -13.01 -10.37
N ALA A 164 13.96 -12.14 -9.76
CA ALA A 164 15.39 -12.28 -9.66
C ALA A 164 15.84 -12.34 -8.21
N ALA A 165 16.84 -13.17 -8.04
CA ALA A 165 17.61 -13.33 -6.85
C ALA A 165 18.97 -12.68 -7.10
N TRP A 166 19.14 -11.43 -6.68
CA TRP A 166 20.33 -10.64 -7.02
C TRP A 166 21.36 -10.67 -5.90
N GLN A 167 22.52 -11.26 -6.18
CA GLN A 167 23.68 -11.23 -5.30
C GLN A 167 24.57 -10.06 -5.72
N ILE A 168 24.62 -9.02 -4.88
CA ILE A 168 25.36 -7.79 -5.16
C ILE A 168 26.86 -8.09 -5.13
N ALA A 169 27.56 -7.78 -6.23
CA ALA A 169 29.00 -7.98 -6.32
C ALA A 169 29.75 -6.97 -5.41
N PRO A 170 30.87 -7.38 -4.79
CA PRO A 170 31.67 -6.46 -3.99
C PRO A 170 32.14 -5.24 -4.79
N GLY A 171 31.90 -4.05 -4.26
CA GLY A 171 32.29 -2.78 -4.89
C GLY A 171 31.24 -2.17 -5.81
N ASP A 172 30.19 -2.92 -6.17
CA ASP A 172 29.10 -2.37 -6.98
C ASP A 172 28.22 -1.42 -6.16
N SER A 173 27.80 -0.33 -6.80
CA SER A 173 26.81 0.58 -6.22
C SER A 173 25.41 0.01 -6.43
N TRP A 174 24.96 -0.79 -5.46
CA TRP A 174 23.62 -1.38 -5.49
C TRP A 174 22.51 -0.33 -5.60
N ALA A 175 22.69 0.81 -4.94
CA ALA A 175 21.72 1.89 -4.92
C ALA A 175 21.58 2.55 -6.30
N ASP A 176 22.68 2.77 -7.02
CA ASP A 176 22.64 3.35 -8.38
C ASP A 176 21.99 2.39 -9.38
N ALA A 177 22.31 1.09 -9.34
CA ALA A 177 21.71 0.11 -10.23
C ALA A 177 20.19 -0.02 -10.03
N LEU A 178 19.73 -0.06 -8.76
CA LEU A 178 18.30 -0.07 -8.44
C LEU A 178 17.62 1.25 -8.80
N ALA A 179 18.26 2.38 -8.52
CA ALA A 179 17.73 3.70 -8.85
C ALA A 179 17.53 3.85 -10.36
N ALA A 180 18.51 3.46 -11.16
CA ALA A 180 18.45 3.51 -12.61
C ALA A 180 17.28 2.68 -13.17
N LEU A 181 17.15 1.42 -12.73
CA LEU A 181 16.05 0.55 -13.17
C LEU A 181 14.68 1.07 -12.72
N ALA A 182 14.56 1.50 -11.46
CA ALA A 182 13.31 2.04 -10.93
C ALA A 182 12.87 3.31 -11.65
N VAL A 183 13.81 4.24 -11.90
CA VAL A 183 13.55 5.47 -12.66
C VAL A 183 13.10 5.15 -14.08
N LYS A 184 13.76 4.18 -14.74
CA LYS A 184 13.35 3.75 -16.08
C LYS A 184 11.91 3.23 -16.10
N VAL A 185 11.56 2.38 -15.15
CA VAL A 185 10.21 1.82 -15.00
C VAL A 185 9.15 2.90 -14.83
N VAL A 186 9.38 3.89 -13.95
CA VAL A 186 8.38 4.94 -13.70
C VAL A 186 8.31 5.96 -14.83
N ARG A 187 9.44 6.25 -15.49
CA ARG A 187 9.48 7.09 -16.69
C ARG A 187 8.65 6.49 -17.83
N ASP A 188 8.68 5.17 -17.98
CA ASP A 188 7.91 4.44 -18.99
C ASP A 188 6.45 4.15 -18.52
N GLY A 189 5.99 4.83 -17.48
CA GLY A 189 4.60 4.89 -17.03
C GLY A 189 4.22 3.94 -15.89
N GLY A 190 5.09 3.01 -15.52
CA GLY A 190 4.85 2.05 -14.45
C GLY A 190 5.05 2.60 -13.04
N GLY A 191 4.86 1.75 -12.05
CA GLY A 191 5.17 1.98 -10.64
C GLY A 191 6.37 1.15 -10.18
N ALA A 192 7.17 1.72 -9.28
CA ALA A 192 8.31 1.06 -8.64
C ALA A 192 8.24 1.22 -7.11
N LEU A 193 8.41 0.10 -6.40
CA LEU A 193 8.43 0.03 -4.94
C LEU A 193 9.72 -0.62 -4.46
N LEU A 194 10.53 0.13 -3.73
CA LEU A 194 11.79 -0.33 -3.16
C LEU A 194 11.69 -0.36 -1.63
N VAL A 195 11.81 -1.55 -1.05
CA VAL A 195 11.77 -1.76 0.39
C VAL A 195 13.16 -2.13 0.90
N VAL A 196 13.63 -1.40 1.91
CA VAL A 196 14.94 -1.60 2.52
C VAL A 196 14.82 -1.74 4.04
N PRO A 197 15.82 -2.30 4.74
CA PRO A 197 15.74 -2.55 6.17
C PRO A 197 15.54 -1.31 7.04
N ASP A 198 16.35 -0.26 6.81
CA ASP A 198 16.46 0.87 7.73
C ASP A 198 16.53 2.24 7.04
N GLN A 199 16.66 3.30 7.85
CA GLN A 199 16.69 4.68 7.35
C GLN A 199 17.98 4.99 6.57
N ARG A 200 19.12 4.39 6.91
CA ARG A 200 20.38 4.62 6.22
C ARG A 200 20.29 4.10 4.78
N ASP A 201 19.70 2.93 4.58
CA ASP A 201 19.50 2.38 3.24
C ASP A 201 18.47 3.19 2.43
N VAL A 202 17.44 3.75 3.09
CA VAL A 202 16.50 4.68 2.45
C VAL A 202 17.23 5.93 1.98
N ASP A 203 18.08 6.52 2.82
CA ASP A 203 18.84 7.73 2.49
C ASP A 203 19.79 7.47 1.32
N GLN A 204 20.47 6.30 1.29
CA GLN A 204 21.36 5.91 0.19
C GLN A 204 20.60 5.75 -1.14
N LEU A 205 19.44 5.11 -1.14
CA LEU A 205 18.58 5.00 -2.33
C LEU A 205 18.01 6.37 -2.76
N GLU A 206 17.56 7.17 -1.81
CA GLU A 206 17.01 8.49 -2.09
C GLU A 206 18.07 9.40 -2.71
N GLU A 207 19.31 9.35 -2.24
CA GLU A 207 20.44 10.07 -2.84
C GLU A 207 20.69 9.62 -4.28
N ALA A 208 20.70 8.32 -4.55
CA ALA A 208 20.87 7.77 -5.90
C ALA A 208 19.73 8.18 -6.84
N LEU A 209 18.48 8.10 -6.39
CA LEU A 209 17.31 8.51 -7.16
C LEU A 209 17.32 10.01 -7.46
N ARG A 210 17.71 10.85 -6.49
CA ARG A 210 17.77 12.31 -6.65
C ARG A 210 18.81 12.78 -7.67
N ARG A 211 19.77 11.94 -8.07
CA ARG A 211 20.65 12.21 -9.22
C ARG A 211 19.92 12.12 -10.56
N LEU A 212 18.81 11.39 -10.61
CA LEU A 212 18.08 11.07 -11.83
C LEU A 212 16.72 11.77 -11.93
N VAL A 213 16.09 12.08 -10.80
CA VAL A 213 14.75 12.70 -10.74
C VAL A 213 14.65 13.81 -9.70
N SER A 214 13.63 14.66 -9.85
CA SER A 214 13.25 15.66 -8.85
C SER A 214 12.96 15.04 -7.48
N ALA A 215 13.31 15.73 -6.40
CA ALA A 215 12.96 15.30 -5.03
C ALA A 215 11.44 15.16 -4.80
N LYS A 216 10.60 15.86 -5.57
CA LYS A 216 9.13 15.72 -5.49
C LYS A 216 8.62 14.43 -6.13
N GLN A 217 9.42 13.79 -6.99
CA GLN A 217 9.08 12.54 -7.68
C GLN A 217 9.44 11.29 -6.88
N VAL A 218 10.22 11.42 -5.80
CA VAL A 218 10.58 10.33 -4.89
C VAL A 218 9.74 10.41 -3.63
N THR A 219 8.95 9.36 -3.36
CA THR A 219 8.12 9.29 -2.16
C THR A 219 8.71 8.31 -1.16
N THR A 220 9.19 8.83 -0.03
CA THR A 220 9.71 7.99 1.06
C THR A 220 8.63 7.59 2.07
N LEU A 221 8.60 6.33 2.51
CA LEU A 221 7.69 5.82 3.55
C LEU A 221 8.49 5.14 4.66
N THR A 222 8.82 5.90 5.70
CA THR A 222 9.59 5.41 6.85
C THR A 222 8.86 5.62 8.18
N ALA A 223 9.30 4.91 9.22
CA ALA A 223 8.70 4.99 10.55
C ALA A 223 8.91 6.36 11.23
N GLY A 224 9.92 7.13 10.82
CA GLY A 224 10.22 8.45 11.36
C GLY A 224 9.24 9.55 10.92
N LEU A 225 8.38 9.27 9.94
CA LEU A 225 7.38 10.24 9.47
C LEU A 225 6.27 10.45 10.49
N GLY A 226 5.97 11.73 10.77
CA GLY A 226 4.79 12.10 11.55
C GLY A 226 3.48 11.64 10.89
N PRO A 227 2.38 11.48 11.65
CA PRO A 227 1.12 10.92 11.15
C PRO A 227 0.55 11.64 9.94
N GLN A 228 0.61 12.98 9.92
CA GLN A 228 0.14 13.78 8.79
C GLN A 228 0.94 13.49 7.51
N ALA A 229 2.27 13.50 7.59
CA ALA A 229 3.14 13.28 6.43
C ALA A 229 2.97 11.86 5.88
N ARG A 230 2.87 10.86 6.77
CA ARG A 230 2.66 9.46 6.40
C ARG A 230 1.32 9.25 5.69
N TYR A 231 0.23 9.80 6.23
CA TYR A 231 -1.09 9.67 5.61
C TYR A 231 -1.16 10.40 4.26
N ARG A 232 -0.62 11.63 4.17
CA ARG A 232 -0.54 12.36 2.90
C ARG A 232 0.20 11.59 1.80
N ARG A 233 1.38 11.03 2.14
CA ARG A 233 2.17 10.23 1.18
C ARG A 233 1.44 8.95 0.79
N PHE A 234 0.75 8.31 1.73
CA PHE A 234 -0.11 7.16 1.43
C PHE A 234 -1.23 7.52 0.43
N LEU A 235 -1.93 8.65 0.62
CA LEU A 235 -2.95 9.12 -0.33
C LEU A 235 -2.35 9.42 -1.71
N SER A 236 -1.22 10.14 -1.77
CA SER A 236 -0.52 10.40 -3.04
C SER A 236 -0.16 9.10 -3.80
N ILE A 237 0.19 8.03 -3.09
CA ILE A 237 0.46 6.71 -3.70
C ILE A 237 -0.84 6.03 -4.14
N LEU A 238 -1.87 6.07 -3.29
CA LEU A 238 -3.18 5.48 -3.53
C LEU A 238 -3.83 6.06 -4.81
N ASP A 239 -3.73 7.37 -4.97
CA ASP A 239 -4.27 8.15 -6.09
C ASP A 239 -3.41 8.08 -7.36
N GLY A 240 -2.21 7.46 -7.27
CA GLY A 240 -1.33 7.21 -8.41
C GLY A 240 -0.45 8.39 -8.83
N GLN A 241 -0.43 9.48 -8.07
CA GLN A 241 0.54 10.58 -8.22
C GLN A 241 1.95 10.10 -7.87
N SER A 242 2.13 9.41 -6.74
CA SER A 242 3.42 8.87 -6.31
C SER A 242 3.63 7.45 -6.84
N ARG A 243 4.50 7.31 -7.85
CA ARG A 243 4.79 6.02 -8.51
C ARG A 243 6.16 5.44 -8.18
N LEU A 244 7.10 6.27 -7.73
CA LEU A 244 8.44 5.87 -7.28
C LEU A 244 8.49 5.95 -5.76
N VAL A 245 8.34 4.80 -5.12
CA VAL A 245 8.21 4.70 -3.66
C VAL A 245 9.40 3.96 -3.08
N VAL A 246 10.05 4.56 -2.09
CA VAL A 246 11.13 3.95 -1.31
C VAL A 246 10.69 3.93 0.14
N GLY A 247 10.98 2.87 0.88
CA GLY A 247 10.67 2.89 2.30
C GLY A 247 11.18 1.70 3.06
N THR A 248 10.90 1.70 4.36
CA THR A 248 11.19 0.55 5.19
C THR A 248 10.04 -0.45 5.15
N ARG A 249 10.11 -1.52 5.93
CA ARG A 249 9.12 -2.60 6.05
C ARG A 249 7.67 -2.24 5.70
N SER A 250 7.08 -1.23 6.33
CA SER A 250 5.64 -0.93 6.15
C SER A 250 5.29 -0.43 4.74
N ALA A 251 6.27 0.06 3.97
CA ALA A 251 6.08 0.46 2.59
C ALA A 251 5.74 -0.72 1.67
N ALA A 252 6.00 -1.96 2.07
CA ALA A 252 5.62 -3.15 1.29
C ALA A 252 4.12 -3.20 0.94
N PHE A 253 3.27 -2.64 1.81
CA PHE A 253 1.82 -2.53 1.62
C PHE A 253 1.39 -1.30 0.78
N ALA A 254 2.31 -0.41 0.40
CA ALA A 254 1.97 0.81 -0.29
C ALA A 254 1.26 0.51 -1.63
N PRO A 255 0.05 1.05 -1.87
CA PRO A 255 -0.80 0.65 -2.99
C PRO A 255 -0.41 1.34 -4.31
N VAL A 256 0.87 1.23 -4.70
CA VAL A 256 1.45 1.81 -5.92
C VAL A 256 0.64 1.36 -7.15
N ALA A 257 0.16 2.32 -7.93
CA ALA A 257 -0.57 2.05 -9.17
C ALA A 257 0.37 1.53 -10.28
N ASP A 258 -0.14 0.61 -11.13
CA ASP A 258 0.63 -0.06 -12.19
C ASP A 258 2.00 -0.57 -11.70
N LEU A 259 2.05 -1.23 -10.53
CA LEU A 259 3.31 -1.72 -9.97
C LEU A 259 3.97 -2.70 -10.95
N ARG A 260 5.12 -2.32 -11.52
CA ARG A 260 5.90 -3.16 -12.45
C ARG A 260 7.16 -3.71 -11.81
N LEU A 261 7.72 -3.01 -10.82
CA LEU A 261 8.93 -3.42 -10.13
C LEU A 261 8.76 -3.31 -8.61
N ALA A 262 8.91 -4.44 -7.93
CA ALA A 262 9.11 -4.52 -6.49
C ALA A 262 10.55 -4.93 -6.18
N VAL A 263 11.16 -4.29 -5.19
CA VAL A 263 12.50 -4.62 -4.72
C VAL A 263 12.48 -4.77 -3.21
N ILE A 264 13.21 -5.77 -2.71
CA ILE A 264 13.56 -5.86 -1.30
C ILE A 264 15.08 -6.05 -1.17
N LEU A 265 15.69 -5.20 -0.35
CA LEU A 265 17.10 -5.30 0.00
C LEU A 265 17.25 -6.04 1.32
N HIS A 266 18.24 -6.93 1.40
CA HIS A 266 18.61 -7.68 2.60
C HIS A 266 17.40 -8.39 3.23
N ASP A 267 16.73 -9.25 2.46
CA ASP A 267 15.48 -9.89 2.90
C ASP A 267 15.63 -10.78 4.15
N GLY A 268 16.84 -11.09 4.60
CA GLY A 268 17.10 -11.74 5.88
C GLY A 268 17.17 -10.82 7.10
N ASP A 269 17.05 -9.50 6.93
CA ASP A 269 17.13 -8.53 8.03
C ASP A 269 15.82 -8.50 8.85
N GLU A 270 15.94 -8.64 10.18
CA GLU A 270 14.78 -8.69 11.10
C GLU A 270 13.95 -7.40 11.11
N ASN A 271 14.52 -6.25 10.73
CA ASN A 271 13.77 -4.99 10.62
C ASN A 271 12.63 -5.07 9.58
N LEU A 272 12.73 -6.02 8.64
CA LEU A 272 11.74 -6.30 7.61
C LEU A 272 10.57 -7.18 8.10
N VAL A 273 10.59 -7.63 9.37
CA VAL A 273 9.49 -8.37 10.02
C VAL A 273 8.63 -7.41 10.84
N ASP A 274 7.30 -7.42 10.67
CA ASP A 274 6.41 -6.55 11.46
C ASP A 274 6.42 -7.02 12.92
N PRO A 275 6.67 -6.16 13.92
CA PRO A 275 6.61 -6.55 15.32
C PRO A 275 5.18 -6.84 15.78
N ARG A 276 4.16 -6.46 15.02
CA ARG A 276 2.75 -6.74 15.33
C ARG A 276 2.32 -8.02 14.64
N ALA A 277 1.46 -8.78 15.32
CA ALA A 277 0.78 -9.91 14.71
C ALA A 277 0.13 -9.49 13.36
N PRO A 278 0.20 -10.34 12.32
CA PRO A 278 0.71 -11.72 12.32
C PRO A 278 2.21 -11.83 12.01
N TYR A 279 3.01 -10.80 12.31
CA TYR A 279 4.45 -10.75 12.04
C TYR A 279 4.79 -10.84 10.55
N ALA A 280 4.00 -10.12 9.74
CA ALA A 280 4.16 -10.11 8.29
C ALA A 280 5.57 -9.65 7.91
N HIS A 281 6.24 -10.45 7.10
CA HIS A 281 7.56 -10.12 6.56
C HIS A 281 7.39 -9.37 5.24
N ALA A 282 8.14 -8.27 5.05
CA ALA A 282 8.08 -7.47 3.83
C ALA A 282 8.30 -8.31 2.54
N ARG A 283 9.20 -9.31 2.58
CA ARG A 283 9.41 -10.26 1.47
C ARG A 283 8.13 -11.01 1.11
N GLU A 284 7.40 -11.50 2.09
CA GLU A 284 6.16 -12.25 1.86
C GLU A 284 5.06 -11.36 1.30
N VAL A 285 4.99 -10.11 1.75
CA VAL A 285 4.09 -9.11 1.17
C VAL A 285 4.45 -8.88 -0.30
N LEU A 286 5.71 -8.58 -0.61
CA LEU A 286 6.15 -8.29 -1.99
C LEU A 286 6.08 -9.51 -2.93
N SER A 287 6.37 -10.72 -2.43
CA SER A 287 6.21 -11.97 -3.19
C SER A 287 4.74 -12.25 -3.52
N THR A 288 3.84 -12.01 -2.55
CA THR A 288 2.39 -12.10 -2.78
C THR A 288 1.94 -11.08 -3.82
N ARG A 289 2.41 -9.83 -3.72
CA ARG A 289 2.12 -8.79 -4.72
C ARG A 289 2.66 -9.14 -6.11
N SER A 290 3.88 -9.64 -6.23
CA SER A 290 4.43 -10.11 -7.50
C SER A 290 3.60 -11.25 -8.12
N SER A 291 2.92 -12.05 -7.30
CA SER A 291 2.03 -13.11 -7.77
C SER A 291 0.64 -12.58 -8.16
N LEU A 292 0.08 -11.64 -7.40
CA LEU A 292 -1.27 -11.10 -7.63
C LEU A 292 -1.30 -9.99 -8.69
N GLU A 293 -0.32 -9.09 -8.67
CA GLU A 293 -0.23 -7.90 -9.53
C GLU A 293 0.62 -8.16 -10.78
N GLY A 294 1.31 -9.30 -10.87
CA GLY A 294 2.19 -9.63 -12.00
C GLY A 294 3.46 -8.78 -12.08
N CYS A 295 3.81 -8.04 -11.02
CA CYS A 295 4.99 -7.20 -10.99
C CYS A 295 6.28 -8.02 -10.90
N SER A 296 7.35 -7.52 -11.50
CA SER A 296 8.68 -8.11 -11.34
C SER A 296 9.21 -7.89 -9.92
N LEU A 297 10.00 -8.84 -9.42
CA LEU A 297 10.51 -8.83 -8.05
C LEU A 297 12.03 -9.04 -8.02
N ILE A 298 12.75 -8.19 -7.30
CA ILE A 298 14.17 -8.38 -6.98
C ILE A 298 14.32 -8.64 -5.48
N LEU A 299 14.93 -9.77 -5.13
CA LEU A 299 15.47 -10.04 -3.79
C LEU A 299 16.98 -9.76 -3.83
N ALA A 300 17.40 -8.59 -3.36
CA ALA A 300 18.77 -8.09 -3.44
C ALA A 300 19.52 -8.28 -2.12
N GLY A 301 20.78 -8.70 -2.15
CA GLY A 301 21.62 -8.76 -0.96
C GLY A 301 23.07 -9.11 -1.24
N HIS A 302 23.95 -8.86 -0.26
CA HIS A 302 25.38 -9.21 -0.33
C HIS A 302 25.62 -10.70 -0.01
N SER A 303 24.74 -11.30 0.78
CA SER A 303 24.78 -12.71 1.17
C SER A 303 23.39 -13.33 1.06
N ARG A 304 23.35 -14.64 0.80
CA ARG A 304 22.16 -15.48 0.89
C ARG A 304 22.36 -16.54 1.96
#